data_AF-A0AB33FEK4-F1
#
_entry.id   AF-A0AB33FEK4-F1
#
_cell.length_a   1.000
_cell.length_b   1.000
_cell.length_c   1.000
_cell.angle_alpha   90.00
_cell.angle_beta   90.00
_cell.angle_gamma   90.00
#
_symmetry.space_group_name_H-M   'P 1'
#
loop_
_entity.id
_entity.type
_entity.pdbx_description
1 polymer ?
#
loop_
_entity_poly.entity_id
_entity_poly.type
_entity_poly.pdbx_seq_one_letter_code
_entity_poly.pdbx_strand_id
1 'polypeptide(L)'
;MNANIHLSRHANQPLLGVKRKLWRKDDEHADVADSAFAAIRTEVLRRDHHTCVFCGFSAAKYQEVHHKDDDHTNNAYDNLITVCNVCHQVHHLGMCAMRNGGFIAAVPELTQTEINNIVRAIFVTDLIGDSDIKDKLKGLYAIFQSRGQDLLKGIFGMDISSPFTLAEVLSNCPDEMFTKRGELLAPLRLVPTREAFNAGQLEYYAANSRAIFLPENWSAMARQLVM
;
A
#
# COMPACT_ATOMS: atom_id res chain seq x y z
N MET A 1 -6.38 -2.19 20.23
CA MET A 1 -5.48 -1.23 19.57
C MET A 1 -5.24 -0.04 20.47
N ASN A 2 -4.00 0.41 20.63
CA ASN A 2 -3.73 1.73 21.20
C ASN A 2 -4.36 2.78 20.28
N ALA A 3 -5.20 3.66 20.81
CA ALA A 3 -5.85 4.74 20.06
C ALA A 3 -4.88 5.81 19.48
N ASN A 4 -3.58 5.52 19.49
CA ASN A 4 -2.47 6.45 19.31
C ASN A 4 -1.45 5.94 18.26
N ILE A 5 -1.86 5.20 17.23
CA ILE A 5 -0.93 4.72 16.19
C ILE A 5 -0.71 5.82 15.12
N HIS A 6 -1.71 6.64 14.83
CA HIS A 6 -1.60 7.75 13.86
C HIS A 6 -1.43 9.09 14.59
N LEU A 7 -0.38 9.21 15.42
CA LEU A 7 -0.10 10.43 16.21
C LEU A 7 0.36 11.62 15.36
N SER A 8 0.82 11.36 14.13
CA SER A 8 1.14 12.37 13.14
C SER A 8 0.96 11.83 11.73
N ARG A 9 0.73 12.72 10.76
CA ARG A 9 0.68 12.39 9.32
C ARG A 9 1.85 11.55 8.81
N HIS A 10 3.04 11.69 9.40
CA HIS A 10 4.27 10.99 8.98
C HIS A 10 4.58 9.74 9.81
N ALA A 11 3.81 9.50 10.88
CA ALA A 11 3.93 8.28 11.66
C ALA A 11 3.48 7.07 10.83
N ASN A 12 4.13 5.93 11.03
CA ASN A 12 3.73 4.64 10.48
C ASN A 12 3.49 4.67 8.97
N GLN A 13 4.47 5.16 8.21
CA GLN A 13 4.47 5.07 6.75
C GLN A 13 5.02 3.71 6.30
N PRO A 14 4.37 3.02 5.35
CA PRO A 14 4.97 1.88 4.70
C PRO A 14 6.13 2.38 3.82
N LEU A 15 7.24 1.65 3.84
CA LEU A 15 8.46 2.05 3.13
C LEU A 15 8.58 1.26 1.82
N LEU A 16 8.93 1.97 0.75
CA LEU A 16 9.30 1.37 -0.54
C LEU A 16 10.38 0.32 -0.30
N GLY A 17 10.10 -0.92 -0.68
CA GLY A 17 10.93 -2.05 -0.27
C GLY A 17 10.84 -3.25 -1.20
N VAL A 18 11.77 -4.17 -0.98
CA VAL A 18 11.80 -5.50 -1.58
C VAL A 18 12.23 -6.49 -0.51
N LYS A 19 11.87 -7.76 -0.72
CA LYS A 19 12.48 -8.86 0.03
C LYS A 19 13.88 -9.12 -0.50
N ARG A 20 14.86 -9.09 0.41
CA ARG A 20 16.27 -9.43 0.10
C ARG A 20 16.68 -10.81 0.63
N LYS A 21 15.85 -11.43 1.47
CA LYS A 21 16.07 -12.78 2.01
C LYS A 21 15.19 -13.81 1.28
N LEU A 22 15.66 -15.06 1.28
CA LEU A 22 15.22 -16.18 0.43
C LEU A 22 13.70 -16.28 0.16
N TRP A 23 13.40 -16.56 -1.10
CA TRP A 23 12.07 -16.86 -1.62
C TRP A 23 11.64 -18.28 -1.19
N ARG A 24 10.44 -18.38 -0.61
CA ARG A 24 9.83 -19.57 0.03
C ARG A 24 9.55 -20.79 -0.84
N LYS A 25 10.08 -20.86 -2.07
CA LYS A 25 9.62 -21.90 -3.01
C LYS A 25 10.14 -23.31 -2.68
N ASP A 26 11.11 -23.43 -1.76
CA ASP A 26 11.76 -24.71 -1.41
C ASP A 26 11.79 -24.99 0.12
N ASP A 27 10.76 -24.58 0.89
CA ASP A 27 10.66 -24.92 2.32
C ASP A 27 9.72 -26.13 2.53
N GLU A 28 10.28 -27.28 2.93
CA GLU A 28 9.54 -28.54 3.18
C GLU A 28 8.47 -28.42 4.30
N HIS A 29 8.48 -27.35 5.09
CA HIS A 29 7.52 -27.11 6.19
C HIS A 29 6.45 -26.07 5.86
N ALA A 30 6.34 -25.65 4.60
CA ALA A 30 5.41 -24.61 4.15
C ALA A 30 3.95 -24.89 4.56
N ASP A 31 3.46 -26.13 4.44
CA ASP A 31 2.05 -26.46 4.70
C ASP A 31 1.64 -26.36 6.18
N VAL A 32 2.56 -26.73 7.09
CA VAL A 32 2.34 -26.62 8.55
C VAL A 32 2.43 -25.17 8.99
N ALA A 33 3.41 -24.43 8.44
CA ALA A 33 3.53 -23.00 8.65
C ALA A 33 2.29 -22.24 8.12
N ASP A 34 1.72 -22.67 7.00
CA ASP A 34 0.52 -22.07 6.39
C ASP A 34 -0.75 -22.33 7.22
N SER A 35 -0.91 -23.53 7.80
CA SER A 35 -2.04 -23.85 8.67
C SER A 35 -1.98 -23.10 10.00
N ALA A 36 -0.80 -23.06 10.63
CA ALA A 36 -0.57 -22.25 11.84
C ALA A 36 -0.73 -20.75 11.55
N PHE A 37 -0.26 -20.30 10.38
CA PHE A 37 -0.43 -18.94 9.91
C PHE A 37 -1.91 -18.60 9.66
N ALA A 38 -2.71 -19.51 9.11
CA ALA A 38 -4.13 -19.28 8.87
C ALA A 38 -4.92 -19.03 10.18
N ALA A 39 -4.61 -19.78 11.24
CA ALA A 39 -5.22 -19.60 12.55
C ALA A 39 -4.81 -18.26 13.18
N ILE A 40 -3.50 -17.98 13.28
CA ILE A 40 -3.01 -16.73 13.89
C ILE A 40 -3.41 -15.49 13.08
N ARG A 41 -3.52 -15.61 11.75
CA ARG A 41 -3.99 -14.55 10.86
C ARG A 41 -5.38 -14.07 11.26
N THR A 42 -6.30 -14.99 11.53
CA THR A 42 -7.68 -14.64 11.93
C THR A 42 -7.69 -13.88 13.26
N GLU A 43 -6.89 -14.32 14.23
CA GLU A 43 -6.76 -13.64 15.52
C GLU A 43 -6.13 -12.24 15.40
N VAL A 44 -5.10 -12.08 14.57
CA VAL A 44 -4.45 -10.78 14.33
C VAL A 44 -5.42 -9.79 13.67
N LEU A 45 -6.16 -10.22 12.65
CA LEU A 45 -7.17 -9.38 12.01
C LEU A 45 -8.27 -8.95 12.99
N ARG A 46 -8.70 -9.87 13.87
CA ARG A 46 -9.70 -9.60 14.90
C ARG A 46 -9.17 -8.64 15.97
N ARG A 47 -7.92 -8.83 16.45
CA ARG A 47 -7.22 -7.94 17.40
C ARG A 47 -7.19 -6.50 16.93
N ASP A 48 -6.92 -6.36 15.64
CA ASP A 48 -6.71 -5.08 14.98
C ASP A 48 -8.02 -4.50 14.40
N HIS A 49 -9.17 -5.11 14.70
CA HIS A 49 -10.47 -4.72 14.15
C HIS A 49 -10.44 -4.53 12.63
N HIS A 50 -9.69 -5.39 11.94
CA HIS A 50 -9.47 -5.33 10.49
C HIS A 50 -8.96 -3.97 9.99
N THR A 51 -8.20 -3.25 10.82
CA THR A 51 -7.73 -1.88 10.52
C THR A 51 -6.27 -1.91 10.12
N CYS A 52 -5.96 -1.36 8.95
CA CYS A 52 -4.59 -1.22 8.46
C CYS A 52 -3.79 -0.31 9.40
N VAL A 53 -2.70 -0.83 9.98
CA VAL A 53 -1.83 -0.09 10.92
C VAL A 53 -1.13 1.11 10.27
N PHE A 54 -1.02 1.14 8.95
CA PHE A 54 -0.38 2.22 8.20
C PHE A 54 -1.35 3.36 7.88
N CYS A 55 -2.40 3.09 7.11
CA CYS A 55 -3.29 4.12 6.57
C CYS A 55 -4.64 4.24 7.27
N GLY A 56 -4.89 3.45 8.32
CA GLY A 56 -6.13 3.47 9.09
C GLY A 56 -7.36 2.89 8.38
N PHE A 57 -7.24 2.44 7.14
CA PHE A 57 -8.38 1.86 6.41
C PHE A 57 -8.81 0.53 7.01
N SER A 58 -10.09 0.45 7.38
CA SER A 58 -10.71 -0.75 7.92
C SER A 58 -11.75 -1.33 6.96
N ALA A 59 -11.74 -2.65 6.81
CA ALA A 59 -12.74 -3.37 6.02
C ALA A 59 -12.80 -4.85 6.46
N ALA A 60 -14.01 -5.42 6.52
CA ALA A 60 -14.18 -6.81 6.98
C ALA A 60 -13.54 -7.87 6.04
N LYS A 61 -13.24 -7.53 4.77
CA LYS A 61 -12.51 -8.39 3.83
C LYS A 61 -11.33 -7.67 3.19
N TYR A 62 -10.40 -8.48 2.66
CA TYR A 62 -9.18 -8.08 1.92
C TYR A 62 -8.08 -7.40 2.74
N GLN A 63 -8.23 -7.36 4.06
CA GLN A 63 -7.11 -7.05 4.95
C GLN A 63 -6.17 -8.25 5.00
N GLU A 64 -4.88 -7.95 5.09
CA GLU A 64 -3.77 -8.87 5.07
C GLU A 64 -2.99 -8.77 6.39
N VAL A 65 -2.09 -9.71 6.61
CA VAL A 65 -1.20 -9.73 7.77
C VAL A 65 0.24 -9.64 7.27
N HIS A 66 1.02 -8.76 7.92
CA HIS A 66 2.42 -8.51 7.60
C HIS A 66 3.30 -8.76 8.83
N HIS A 67 4.47 -9.33 8.60
CA HIS A 67 5.53 -9.54 9.62
C HIS A 67 6.38 -8.27 9.73
N LYS A 68 6.45 -7.64 10.90
CA LYS A 68 7.19 -6.39 11.10
C LYS A 68 8.69 -6.51 10.85
N ASP A 69 9.26 -7.68 11.13
CA ASP A 69 10.67 -7.99 10.95
C ASP A 69 11.02 -8.56 9.56
N ASP A 70 10.03 -8.67 8.67
CA ASP A 70 10.12 -9.32 7.35
C ASP A 70 10.53 -10.82 7.41
N ASP A 71 10.61 -11.41 8.61
CA ASP A 71 10.86 -12.84 8.80
C ASP A 71 9.55 -13.60 8.88
N HIS A 72 9.23 -14.32 7.81
CA HIS A 72 7.96 -14.99 7.70
C HIS A 72 7.87 -16.28 8.52
N THR A 73 8.99 -16.73 9.11
CA THR A 73 9.02 -17.84 10.06
C THR A 73 8.65 -17.37 11.47
N ASN A 74 8.81 -16.07 11.77
CA ASN A 74 8.47 -15.48 13.05
C ASN A 74 6.97 -15.10 13.15
N ASN A 75 6.13 -16.12 13.34
CA ASN A 75 4.68 -15.96 13.51
C ASN A 75 4.26 -15.51 14.93
N ALA A 76 5.16 -14.90 15.71
CA ALA A 76 4.82 -14.35 17.03
C ALA A 76 3.68 -13.32 16.89
N TYR A 77 2.65 -13.44 17.72
CA TYR A 77 1.44 -12.63 17.63
C TYR A 77 1.72 -11.11 17.57
N ASP A 78 2.67 -10.64 18.39
CA ASP A 78 3.06 -9.23 18.42
C ASP A 78 3.96 -8.82 17.25
N ASN A 79 4.54 -9.76 16.49
CA ASN A 79 5.28 -9.49 15.25
C ASN A 79 4.36 -9.29 14.04
N LEU A 80 3.15 -9.82 14.10
CA LEU A 80 2.15 -9.75 13.04
C LEU A 80 1.29 -8.51 13.18
N ILE A 81 1.07 -7.78 12.08
CA ILE A 81 0.24 -6.57 12.02
C ILE A 81 -0.78 -6.65 10.88
N THR A 82 -1.95 -6.07 11.09
CA THR A 82 -2.97 -5.94 10.04
C THR A 82 -2.65 -4.80 9.10
N VAL A 83 -2.71 -5.07 7.79
CA VAL A 83 -2.38 -4.13 6.71
C VAL A 83 -3.37 -4.27 5.57
N CYS A 84 -3.67 -3.19 4.85
CA CYS A 84 -4.41 -3.30 3.59
C CYS A 84 -3.45 -3.64 2.44
N ASN A 85 -3.95 -4.31 1.40
CA ASN A 85 -3.18 -4.73 0.23
C ASN A 85 -2.34 -3.60 -0.39
N VAL A 86 -2.90 -2.38 -0.50
CA VAL A 86 -2.19 -1.25 -1.13
C VAL A 86 -1.09 -0.64 -0.26
N CYS A 87 -1.15 -0.79 1.07
CA CYS A 87 -0.02 -0.45 1.94
C CYS A 87 1.00 -1.59 1.99
N HIS A 88 0.53 -2.83 1.98
CA HIS A 88 1.39 -4.00 2.03
C HIS A 88 2.28 -4.11 0.78
N GLN A 89 1.75 -3.87 -0.41
CA GLN A 89 2.53 -3.95 -1.67
C GLN A 89 3.71 -2.98 -1.72
N VAL A 90 3.70 -1.89 -0.95
CA VAL A 90 4.79 -0.90 -0.89
C VAL A 90 6.09 -1.56 -0.45
N HIS A 91 5.99 -2.59 0.42
CA HIS A 91 7.12 -3.39 0.90
C HIS A 91 7.61 -4.42 -0.13
N HIS A 92 6.86 -4.65 -1.21
CA HIS A 92 7.08 -5.75 -2.17
C HIS A 92 7.08 -5.25 -3.63
N LEU A 93 7.93 -4.26 -3.94
CA LEU A 93 7.96 -3.61 -5.26
C LEU A 93 8.16 -4.58 -6.44
N GLY A 94 8.96 -5.63 -6.26
CA GLY A 94 9.13 -6.65 -7.30
C GLY A 94 7.82 -7.37 -7.64
N MET A 95 7.04 -7.76 -6.63
CA MET A 95 5.73 -8.39 -6.83
C MET A 95 4.70 -7.39 -7.36
N CYS A 96 4.75 -6.14 -6.89
CA CYS A 96 3.93 -5.05 -7.41
C CYS A 96 4.14 -4.88 -8.92
N ALA A 97 5.40 -4.86 -9.38
CA ALA A 97 5.72 -4.73 -10.80
C ALA A 97 5.19 -5.90 -11.63
N MET A 98 5.38 -7.14 -11.16
CA MET A 98 4.89 -8.34 -11.87
C MET A 98 3.38 -8.36 -12.05
N ARG A 99 2.63 -7.73 -11.13
CA ARG A 99 1.16 -7.64 -11.19
C ARG A 99 0.66 -6.37 -11.85
N ASN A 100 1.56 -5.51 -12.34
CA ASN A 100 1.22 -4.16 -12.78
C ASN A 100 0.45 -3.37 -11.70
N GLY A 101 0.73 -3.60 -10.42
CA GLY A 101 -0.03 -3.10 -9.26
C GLY A 101 0.23 -1.63 -8.91
N GLY A 102 1.16 -0.96 -9.59
CA GLY A 102 1.46 0.42 -9.31
C GLY A 102 2.60 0.97 -10.15
N PHE A 103 2.83 2.27 -10.01
CA PHE A 103 3.96 2.99 -10.60
C PHE A 103 4.54 3.98 -9.59
N ILE A 104 5.81 4.33 -9.76
CA ILE A 104 6.52 5.30 -8.94
C ILE A 104 6.27 6.71 -9.49
N ALA A 105 5.89 7.62 -8.61
CA ALA A 105 5.69 9.04 -8.93
C ALA A 105 6.41 9.94 -7.92
N ALA A 106 6.91 11.09 -8.39
CA ALA A 106 7.45 12.12 -7.52
C ALA A 106 6.31 12.98 -6.92
N VAL A 107 6.00 12.72 -5.65
CA VAL A 107 4.94 13.41 -4.90
C VAL A 107 5.44 13.71 -3.48
N PRO A 108 6.31 14.72 -3.30
CA PRO A 108 6.87 15.06 -1.99
C PRO A 108 5.85 15.65 -1.01
N GLU A 109 4.76 16.24 -1.51
CA GLU A 109 3.78 16.93 -0.68
C GLU A 109 2.82 15.99 0.07
N LEU A 110 2.58 14.80 -0.48
CA LEU A 110 1.73 13.75 0.11
C LEU A 110 2.59 12.62 0.66
N THR A 111 2.12 11.94 1.69
CA THR A 111 2.65 10.70 2.25
C THR A 111 2.20 9.48 1.44
N GLN A 112 2.80 8.32 1.69
CA GLN A 112 2.40 7.08 1.03
C GLN A 112 0.99 6.65 1.43
N THR A 113 0.61 6.83 2.70
CA THR A 113 -0.74 6.56 3.19
C THR A 113 -1.79 7.49 2.58
N GLU A 114 -1.44 8.76 2.36
CA GLU A 114 -2.30 9.73 1.66
C GLU A 114 -2.58 9.29 0.22
N ILE A 115 -1.53 8.96 -0.54
CA ILE A 115 -1.68 8.42 -1.90
C ILE A 115 -2.56 7.16 -1.91
N ASN A 116 -2.31 6.22 -0.99
CA ASN A 116 -3.07 4.98 -0.91
C ASN A 116 -4.56 5.22 -0.63
N ASN A 117 -4.88 6.14 0.28
CA ASN A 117 -6.27 6.48 0.60
C ASN A 117 -6.96 7.24 -0.54
N ILE A 118 -6.28 8.22 -1.16
CA ILE A 118 -6.80 8.99 -2.31
C ILE A 118 -7.09 8.05 -3.49
N VAL A 119 -6.14 7.19 -3.86
CA VAL A 119 -6.30 6.29 -5.02
C VAL A 119 -7.38 5.24 -4.76
N ARG A 120 -7.48 4.72 -3.53
CA ARG A 120 -8.61 3.86 -3.15
C ARG A 120 -9.94 4.59 -3.33
N ALA A 121 -10.03 5.83 -2.86
CA ALA A 121 -11.24 6.63 -3.01
C ALA A 121 -11.57 6.90 -4.49
N ILE A 122 -10.57 7.20 -5.33
CA ILE A 122 -10.75 7.36 -6.77
C ILE A 122 -11.39 6.12 -7.38
N PHE A 123 -10.83 4.93 -7.15
CA PHE A 123 -11.30 3.71 -7.80
C PHE A 123 -12.62 3.19 -7.24
N VAL A 124 -12.89 3.33 -5.94
CA VAL A 124 -14.20 2.96 -5.39
C VAL A 124 -15.27 3.94 -5.87
N THR A 125 -14.98 5.25 -5.86
CA THR A 125 -15.94 6.27 -6.35
C THR A 125 -16.23 6.09 -7.84
N ASP A 126 -15.27 5.63 -8.64
CA ASP A 126 -15.51 5.32 -10.05
C ASP A 126 -16.61 4.26 -10.26
N LEU A 127 -16.85 3.39 -9.28
CA LEU A 127 -17.93 2.41 -9.30
C LEU A 127 -19.28 2.98 -8.85
N ILE A 128 -19.30 4.01 -8.00
CA ILE A 128 -20.51 4.44 -7.27
C ILE A 128 -20.95 5.90 -7.49
N GLY A 129 -20.07 6.74 -8.01
CA GLY A 129 -20.29 8.17 -8.23
C GLY A 129 -21.02 8.46 -9.55
N ASP A 130 -21.43 9.71 -9.71
CA ASP A 130 -21.96 10.23 -10.97
C ASP A 130 -20.85 10.54 -12.00
N SER A 131 -21.23 10.88 -13.24
CA SER A 131 -20.29 11.18 -14.32
C SER A 131 -19.32 12.31 -13.98
N ASP A 132 -19.82 13.38 -13.37
CA ASP A 132 -19.06 14.60 -13.12
C ASP A 132 -17.97 14.37 -12.08
N ILE A 133 -18.27 13.60 -11.04
CA ILE A 133 -17.31 13.17 -10.04
C ILE A 133 -16.25 12.26 -10.67
N LYS A 134 -16.67 11.29 -11.49
CA LYS A 134 -15.73 10.36 -12.14
C LYS A 134 -14.70 11.09 -12.99
N ASP A 135 -15.13 12.07 -13.78
CA ASP A 135 -14.22 12.81 -14.66
C ASP A 135 -13.22 13.66 -13.88
N LYS A 136 -13.65 14.28 -12.76
CA LYS A 136 -12.73 15.00 -11.85
C LYS A 136 -11.69 14.06 -11.23
N LEU A 137 -12.11 12.87 -10.78
CA LEU A 137 -11.22 11.90 -10.14
C LEU A 137 -10.24 11.25 -11.14
N LYS A 138 -10.66 11.03 -12.38
CA LYS A 138 -9.76 10.63 -13.48
C LYS A 138 -8.70 11.70 -13.73
N GLY A 139 -9.09 12.98 -13.76
CA GLY A 139 -8.15 14.10 -13.87
C GLY A 139 -7.14 14.14 -12.73
N LEU A 140 -7.58 13.92 -11.49
CA LEU A 140 -6.69 13.82 -10.32
C LEU A 140 -5.71 12.65 -10.44
N TYR A 141 -6.17 11.46 -10.86
CA TYR A 141 -5.30 10.31 -11.06
C TYR A 141 -4.26 10.55 -12.18
N ALA A 142 -4.66 11.23 -13.27
CA ALA A 142 -3.76 11.57 -14.37
C ALA A 142 -2.59 12.48 -13.92
N ILE A 143 -2.79 13.34 -12.91
CA ILE A 143 -1.70 14.13 -12.32
C ILE A 143 -0.62 13.22 -11.73
N PHE A 144 -1.01 12.14 -11.05
CA PHE A 144 -0.05 11.17 -10.53
C PHE A 144 0.69 10.46 -11.67
N GLN A 145 -0.04 10.04 -12.71
CA GLN A 145 0.57 9.39 -13.88
C GLN A 145 1.64 10.28 -14.54
N SER A 146 1.34 11.57 -14.73
CA SER A 146 2.29 12.52 -15.30
C SER A 146 3.51 12.76 -14.39
N ARG A 147 3.31 12.80 -13.07
CA ARG A 147 4.42 12.88 -12.09
C ARG A 147 5.26 11.61 -11.98
N GLY A 148 4.75 10.49 -12.48
CA GLY A 148 5.51 9.27 -12.67
C GLY A 148 6.20 9.31 -14.02
N GLN A 149 5.52 8.84 -15.05
CA GLN A 149 6.12 8.53 -16.34
C GLN A 149 6.74 9.77 -17.00
N ASP A 150 6.00 10.88 -17.12
CA ASP A 150 6.48 12.04 -17.89
C ASP A 150 7.59 12.79 -17.14
N LEU A 151 7.35 13.12 -15.87
CA LEU A 151 8.27 13.91 -15.07
C LEU A 151 9.57 13.15 -14.81
N LEU A 152 9.51 11.89 -14.38
CA LEU A 152 10.71 11.12 -14.07
C LEU A 152 11.51 10.83 -15.34
N LYS A 153 10.85 10.49 -16.46
CA LYS A 153 11.54 10.32 -17.74
C LYS A 153 12.21 11.61 -18.20
N GLY A 154 11.57 12.76 -18.01
CA GLY A 154 12.15 14.06 -18.32
C GLY A 154 13.42 14.38 -17.52
N ILE A 155 13.44 14.02 -16.23
CA ILE A 155 14.59 14.27 -15.33
C ILE A 155 15.74 13.29 -15.57
N PHE A 156 15.44 12.00 -15.70
CA PHE A 156 16.45 10.94 -15.74
C PHE A 156 16.82 10.48 -17.16
N GLY A 157 16.11 10.96 -18.18
CA GLY A 157 16.30 10.52 -19.56
C GLY A 157 15.80 9.09 -19.84
N MET A 158 15.23 8.42 -18.83
CA MET A 158 14.69 7.06 -18.92
C MET A 158 13.49 6.91 -17.98
N ASP A 159 12.59 5.99 -18.31
CA ASP A 159 11.42 5.71 -17.49
C ASP A 159 11.81 4.90 -16.24
N ILE A 160 11.92 5.60 -15.10
CA ILE A 160 12.15 4.99 -13.79
C ILE A 160 10.84 4.87 -12.97
N SER A 161 9.69 5.13 -13.58
CA SER A 161 8.39 5.01 -12.92
C SER A 161 7.97 3.55 -12.72
N SER A 162 8.62 2.60 -13.41
CA SER A 162 8.41 1.18 -13.17
C SER A 162 8.91 0.77 -11.78
N PRO A 163 8.07 0.14 -10.93
CA PRO A 163 8.53 -0.38 -9.64
C PRO A 163 9.62 -1.46 -9.79
N PHE A 164 9.72 -2.10 -10.96
CA PHE A 164 10.74 -3.12 -11.24
C PHE A 164 12.15 -2.53 -11.15
N THR A 165 12.38 -1.36 -11.74
CA THR A 165 13.70 -0.71 -11.74
C THR A 165 14.15 -0.39 -10.32
N LEU A 166 13.25 0.18 -9.51
CA LEU A 166 13.54 0.48 -8.12
C LEU A 166 13.72 -0.81 -7.29
N ALA A 167 12.95 -1.86 -7.59
CA ALA A 167 13.08 -3.15 -6.94
C ALA A 167 14.46 -3.79 -7.19
N GLU A 168 14.96 -3.73 -8.43
CA GLU A 168 16.29 -4.23 -8.80
C GLU A 168 17.39 -3.46 -8.05
N VAL A 169 17.32 -2.13 -8.02
CA VAL A 169 18.26 -1.30 -7.27
C VAL A 169 18.25 -1.65 -5.78
N LEU A 170 17.07 -1.73 -5.16
CA LEU A 170 16.94 -2.04 -3.74
C LEU A 170 17.36 -3.47 -3.39
N SER A 171 17.25 -4.41 -4.34
CA SER A 171 17.69 -5.79 -4.13
C SER A 171 19.22 -5.89 -4.04
N ASN A 172 19.91 -5.12 -4.87
CA ASN A 172 21.36 -5.21 -5.06
C ASN A 172 22.17 -4.14 -4.31
N CYS A 173 21.53 -3.10 -3.75
CA CYS A 173 22.26 -2.03 -3.07
C CYS A 173 22.90 -2.50 -1.73
N PRO A 174 23.93 -1.81 -1.23
CA PRO A 174 24.49 -2.12 0.08
C PRO A 174 23.47 -1.99 1.22
N ASP A 175 23.61 -2.80 2.27
CA ASP A 175 22.68 -2.80 3.43
C ASP A 175 22.54 -1.43 4.10
N GLU A 176 23.62 -0.64 4.14
CA GLU A 176 23.57 0.73 4.64
C GLU A 176 22.61 1.61 3.82
N MET A 177 22.67 1.52 2.49
CA MET A 177 21.78 2.25 1.59
C MET A 177 20.34 1.76 1.74
N PHE A 178 20.13 0.45 1.82
CA PHE A 178 18.81 -0.14 2.00
C PHE A 178 18.18 0.30 3.33
N THR A 179 18.96 0.39 4.40
CA THR A 179 18.48 0.87 5.70
C THR A 179 18.05 2.33 5.65
N LYS A 180 18.75 3.17 4.87
CA LYS A 180 18.44 4.60 4.66
C LYS A 180 17.39 4.86 3.57
N ARG A 181 16.80 3.83 2.96
CA ARG A 181 15.88 3.97 1.81
C ARG A 181 14.68 4.88 2.07
N GLY A 182 14.18 4.92 3.31
CA GLY A 182 13.07 5.81 3.68
C GLY A 182 13.41 7.29 3.52
N GLU A 183 14.66 7.67 3.81
CA GLU A 183 15.19 9.02 3.62
C GLU A 183 15.53 9.28 2.16
N LEU A 184 16.25 8.35 1.53
CA LEU A 184 16.72 8.48 0.14
C LEU A 184 15.57 8.54 -0.88
N LEU A 185 14.46 7.85 -0.59
CA LEU A 185 13.29 7.79 -1.46
C LEU A 185 12.13 8.66 -0.94
N ALA A 186 12.38 9.54 0.05
CA ALA A 186 11.36 10.37 0.69
C ALA A 186 10.48 11.20 -0.27
N PRO A 187 10.93 11.64 -1.46
CA PRO A 187 10.07 12.32 -2.44
C PRO A 187 9.18 11.41 -3.30
N LEU A 188 9.42 10.09 -3.29
CA LEU A 188 8.80 9.14 -4.20
C LEU A 188 7.65 8.38 -3.54
N ARG A 189 6.60 8.09 -4.31
CA ARG A 189 5.43 7.33 -3.88
C ARG A 189 5.12 6.22 -4.86
N LEU A 190 4.69 5.07 -4.34
CA LEU A 190 4.04 4.05 -5.14
C LEU A 190 2.55 4.42 -5.29
N VAL A 191 2.13 4.76 -6.49
CA VAL A 191 0.73 5.04 -6.82
C VAL A 191 0.08 3.74 -7.28
N PRO A 192 -0.94 3.21 -6.56
CA PRO A 192 -1.60 1.98 -6.96
C PRO A 192 -2.33 2.11 -8.29
N THR A 193 -2.31 1.05 -9.09
CA THR A 193 -3.22 0.87 -10.23
C THR A 193 -4.46 0.07 -9.80
N ARG A 194 -5.37 -0.23 -10.73
CA ARG A 194 -6.51 -1.10 -10.44
C ARG A 194 -6.08 -2.54 -10.15
N GLU A 195 -5.01 -2.99 -10.79
CA GLU A 195 -4.43 -4.33 -10.65
C GLU A 195 -3.79 -4.55 -9.27
N ALA A 196 -3.59 -3.48 -8.50
CA ALA A 196 -3.21 -3.58 -7.10
C ALA A 196 -4.29 -4.25 -6.23
N PHE A 197 -5.55 -4.19 -6.68
CA PHE A 197 -6.71 -4.70 -5.98
C PHE A 197 -7.08 -6.09 -6.50
N ASN A 198 -7.43 -6.97 -5.57
CA ASN A 198 -7.91 -8.31 -5.90
C ASN A 198 -9.25 -8.24 -6.66
N ALA A 199 -9.55 -9.27 -7.44
CA ALA A 199 -10.85 -9.38 -8.11
C ALA A 199 -12.01 -9.25 -7.10
N GLY A 200 -12.98 -8.39 -7.39
CA GLY A 200 -14.13 -8.11 -6.53
C GLY A 200 -13.85 -7.21 -5.32
N GLN A 201 -12.59 -6.80 -5.09
CA GLN A 201 -12.23 -6.04 -3.89
C GLN A 201 -12.80 -4.62 -3.91
N LEU A 202 -12.74 -3.94 -5.05
CA LEU A 202 -13.26 -2.58 -5.20
C LEU A 202 -14.80 -2.58 -5.11
N GLU A 203 -15.45 -3.58 -5.71
CA GLU A 203 -16.90 -3.80 -5.64
C GLU A 203 -17.34 -4.09 -4.21
N TYR A 204 -16.57 -4.90 -3.48
CA TYR A 204 -16.83 -5.16 -2.07
C TYR A 204 -16.75 -3.88 -1.24
N TYR A 205 -15.74 -3.03 -1.46
CA TYR A 205 -15.63 -1.73 -0.77
C TYR A 205 -16.76 -0.77 -1.16
N ALA A 206 -17.14 -0.75 -2.45
CA ALA A 206 -18.28 0.02 -2.92
C ALA A 206 -19.60 -0.39 -2.25
N ALA A 207 -19.78 -1.68 -1.95
CA ALA A 207 -20.98 -2.21 -1.32
C ALA A 207 -20.98 -2.11 0.21
N ASN A 208 -19.83 -2.31 0.87
CA ASN A 208 -19.74 -2.50 2.33
C ASN A 208 -19.08 -1.33 3.06
N SER A 209 -18.41 -0.44 2.33
CA SER A 209 -17.71 0.73 2.87
C SER A 209 -18.13 2.01 2.13
N ARG A 210 -19.28 1.98 1.43
CA ARG A 210 -19.79 3.04 0.54
C ARG A 210 -19.69 4.43 1.14
N ALA A 211 -20.18 4.59 2.38
CA ALA A 211 -20.29 5.89 3.04
C ALA A 211 -18.95 6.64 3.07
N ILE A 212 -17.83 5.94 3.30
CA ILE A 212 -16.49 6.54 3.37
C ILE A 212 -16.11 7.26 2.07
N PHE A 213 -16.60 6.75 0.93
CA PHE A 213 -16.20 7.20 -0.39
C PHE A 213 -17.15 8.21 -1.03
N LEU A 214 -18.27 8.53 -0.37
CA LEU A 214 -19.19 9.54 -0.87
C LEU A 214 -18.65 10.97 -0.64
N PRO A 215 -18.88 11.92 -1.57
CA PRO A 215 -18.33 13.27 -1.51
C PRO A 215 -18.56 14.01 -0.18
N GLU A 216 -19.72 13.83 0.42
CA GLU A 216 -20.08 14.42 1.72
C GLU A 216 -19.13 14.00 2.86
N ASN A 217 -18.44 12.86 2.72
CA ASN A 217 -17.52 12.33 3.72
C ASN A 217 -16.04 12.58 3.38
N TRP A 218 -15.73 13.15 2.22
CA TRP A 218 -14.34 13.40 1.82
C TRP A 218 -13.62 14.39 2.73
N SER A 219 -14.30 15.39 3.28
CA SER A 219 -13.67 16.29 4.26
C SER A 219 -13.28 15.56 5.55
N ALA A 220 -14.06 14.57 5.97
CA ALA A 220 -13.72 13.74 7.13
C ALA A 220 -12.53 12.84 6.82
N MET A 221 -12.52 12.19 5.65
CA MET A 221 -11.39 11.40 5.16
C MET A 221 -10.12 12.26 5.07
N ALA A 222 -10.21 13.47 4.50
CA ALA A 222 -9.09 14.39 4.40
C ALA A 222 -8.53 14.75 5.77
N ARG A 223 -9.37 15.08 6.76
CA ARG A 223 -8.90 15.38 8.13
C ARG A 223 -8.11 14.24 8.77
N GLN A 224 -8.49 12.99 8.50
CA GLN A 224 -7.74 11.82 8.99
C GLN A 224 -6.36 11.65 8.34
N LEU A 225 -6.12 12.31 7.20
CA LEU A 225 -4.85 12.26 6.48
C LEU A 225 -3.86 13.36 6.90
N VAL A 226 -4.38 14.48 7.44
CA VAL A 226 -3.56 15.66 7.80
C VAL A 226 -3.27 15.75 9.31
N MET A 227 -3.90 14.88 10.14
CA MET A 227 -3.56 14.71 11.56
C MET A 227 -2.35 13.79 11.69
#